data_AF-A0A928RJY0-F1
#
_entry.id   AF-A0A928RJY0-F1
#
_cell.length_a   1.000
_cell.length_b   1.000
_cell.length_c   1.000
_cell.angle_alpha   90.00
_cell.angle_beta   90.00
_cell.angle_gamma   90.00
#
_symmetry.space_group_name_H-M   'P 1'
#
loop_
_entity.id
_entity.type
_entity.pdbx_description
1 polymer ?
#
loop_
_entity_poly.entity_id
_entity_poly.type
_entity_poly.pdbx_seq_one_letter_code
_entity_poly.pdbx_strand_id
1 'polypeptide(L)'
;MKNKQFNIYYLLSCIGVLIASYYPLSMGVRVITDMISDGTVMKENYPKYIIPYTPIAVAIIMGVLLMPVCIRLFKKFALVGGVSVATGVFFALEMLFEQKVVVTTAETITTLEHWQMFMCYVPPEGWGETITTYKQQTAVDILMGEYNPTFKLHFYIISVVLILTILNCIYGFGQIAKTGERKRLKSLILQSACSLTFLGLCILACFTAFWRDGSIRVSPLSATLMSVFFVLLGVSVGVFVGSFLLGKRKLFSIWIPSITASAMTLAMYIGEMFLLNGHLYNFGTGFIFDGIPGIVLAPIDLIIIVASGCITALIFILLNRKKECVKEV
;
A
#
# COMPACT_ATOMS: atom_id res chain seq x y z
N MET A 1 36.02 9.25 -8.70
CA MET A 1 35.35 7.93 -8.85
C MET A 1 33.98 7.85 -8.16
N LYS A 2 33.80 8.27 -6.90
CA LYS A 2 32.52 8.15 -6.15
C LYS A 2 31.30 8.85 -6.78
N ASN A 3 31.50 9.98 -7.46
CA ASN A 3 30.39 10.69 -8.14
C ASN A 3 29.91 9.97 -9.42
N LYS A 4 30.79 9.24 -10.11
CA LYS A 4 30.43 8.49 -11.34
C LYS A 4 29.52 7.30 -11.01
N GLN A 5 29.84 6.55 -9.95
CA GLN A 5 29.02 5.42 -9.50
C GLN A 5 27.63 5.89 -9.05
N PHE A 6 27.55 6.98 -8.29
CA PHE A 6 26.27 7.58 -7.90
C PHE A 6 25.45 8.04 -9.11
N ASN A 7 26.07 8.71 -10.09
CA ASN A 7 25.37 9.17 -11.30
C ASN A 7 24.82 8.01 -12.14
N ILE A 8 25.60 6.93 -12.30
CA ILE A 8 25.14 5.72 -13.00
C ILE A 8 23.97 5.09 -12.25
N TYR A 9 24.08 4.95 -10.92
CA TYR A 9 23.00 4.43 -10.09
C TYR A 9 21.72 5.27 -10.19
N TYR A 10 21.87 6.60 -10.13
CA TYR A 10 20.76 7.54 -10.28
C TYR A 10 20.07 7.40 -11.63
N LEU A 11 20.84 7.35 -12.73
CA LEU A 11 20.31 7.16 -14.07
C LEU A 11 19.55 5.83 -14.20
N LEU A 12 20.13 4.72 -13.72
CA LEU A 12 19.50 3.41 -13.74
C LEU A 12 18.23 3.37 -12.89
N SER A 13 18.21 4.08 -11.76
CA SER A 13 17.04 4.20 -10.89
C SER A 13 15.93 5.00 -11.56
N CYS A 14 16.25 6.10 -12.25
CA CYS A 14 15.27 6.86 -13.04
C CYS A 14 14.68 5.99 -14.16
N ILE A 15 15.52 5.32 -14.94
CA ILE A 15 15.08 4.43 -16.04
C ILE A 15 14.22 3.30 -15.48
N GLY A 16 14.67 2.63 -14.42
CA GLY A 16 13.93 1.52 -13.82
C GLY A 16 12.56 1.92 -13.29
N VAL A 17 12.47 3.06 -12.60
CA VAL A 17 11.19 3.59 -12.12
C VAL A 17 10.29 4.02 -13.26
N LEU A 18 10.82 4.65 -14.31
CA LEU A 18 10.03 5.03 -15.49
C LEU A 18 9.45 3.79 -16.20
N ILE A 19 10.24 2.73 -16.37
CA ILE A 19 9.77 1.46 -16.96
C ILE A 19 8.68 0.84 -16.08
N ALA A 20 8.92 0.71 -14.77
CA ALA A 20 7.93 0.15 -13.84
C ALA A 20 6.65 1.00 -13.76
N SER A 21 6.76 2.30 -14.00
CA SER A 21 5.65 3.26 -13.98
C SER A 21 4.95 3.43 -15.33
N TYR A 22 5.41 2.78 -16.40
CA TYR A 22 4.86 2.98 -17.74
C TYR A 22 3.37 2.70 -17.81
N TYR A 23 2.94 1.53 -17.31
CA TYR A 23 1.53 1.16 -17.26
C TYR A 23 0.68 2.20 -16.51
N PRO A 24 0.92 2.49 -15.22
CA PRO A 24 0.06 3.44 -14.50
C PRO A 24 0.13 4.88 -15.04
N LEU A 25 1.23 5.30 -15.65
CA LEU A 25 1.29 6.59 -16.34
C LEU A 25 0.46 6.59 -17.62
N SER A 26 0.57 5.55 -18.46
CA SER A 26 -0.22 5.43 -19.69
C SER A 26 -1.73 5.41 -19.40
N MET A 27 -2.12 4.76 -18.31
CA MET A 27 -3.50 4.73 -17.85
C MET A 27 -3.96 6.10 -17.37
N GLY A 28 -3.15 6.81 -16.59
CA GLY A 28 -3.44 8.19 -16.20
C GLY A 28 -3.59 9.15 -17.38
N VAL A 29 -2.74 9.03 -18.41
CA VAL A 29 -2.84 9.85 -19.63
C VAL A 29 -4.15 9.58 -20.35
N ARG A 30 -4.54 8.31 -20.53
CA ARG A 30 -5.82 7.95 -21.18
C ARG A 30 -7.02 8.52 -20.44
N VAL A 31 -7.04 8.43 -19.11
CA VAL A 31 -8.10 9.03 -18.29
C VAL A 31 -8.21 10.54 -18.53
N ILE A 32 -7.08 11.25 -18.56
CA ILE A 32 -7.07 12.69 -18.83
C ILE A 32 -7.55 12.97 -20.26
N THR A 33 -7.11 12.18 -21.25
CA THR A 33 -7.53 12.33 -22.64
C THR A 33 -9.03 12.13 -22.79
N ASP A 34 -9.58 11.03 -22.27
CA ASP A 34 -11.01 10.71 -22.30
C ASP A 34 -11.83 11.84 -21.64
N MET A 35 -11.34 12.40 -20.53
CA MET A 35 -11.98 13.57 -19.91
C MET A 35 -11.93 14.84 -20.76
N ILE A 36 -10.87 15.06 -21.54
CA ILE A 36 -10.75 16.23 -22.41
C ILE A 36 -11.59 16.05 -23.69
N SER A 37 -11.62 14.85 -24.27
CA SER A 37 -12.35 14.55 -25.51
C SER A 37 -13.85 14.40 -25.28
N ASP A 38 -14.21 13.59 -24.30
CA ASP A 38 -15.57 13.06 -24.14
C ASP A 38 -16.28 13.65 -22.91
N GLY A 39 -15.59 14.51 -22.14
CA GLY A 39 -16.09 15.13 -20.92
C GLY A 39 -16.38 14.14 -19.78
N THR A 40 -16.16 12.86 -20.02
CA THR A 40 -16.54 11.73 -19.16
C THR A 40 -15.58 10.56 -19.38
N VAL A 41 -15.41 9.70 -18.38
CA VAL A 41 -14.67 8.44 -18.55
C VAL A 41 -15.67 7.28 -18.46
N MET A 42 -15.70 6.44 -19.49
CA MET A 42 -16.61 5.28 -19.53
C MET A 42 -16.30 4.28 -18.40
N LYS A 43 -17.35 3.77 -17.76
CA LYS A 43 -17.26 2.85 -16.61
C LYS A 43 -16.54 1.54 -16.95
N GLU A 44 -16.68 1.02 -18.17
CA GLU A 44 -16.01 -0.23 -18.59
C GLU A 44 -14.49 -0.08 -18.73
N ASN A 45 -14.04 1.15 -18.98
CA ASN A 45 -12.64 1.49 -19.11
C ASN A 45 -11.99 1.58 -17.72
N TYR A 46 -12.70 2.16 -16.75
CA TYR A 46 -12.26 2.50 -15.39
C TYR A 46 -11.54 1.40 -14.57
N PRO A 47 -11.94 0.10 -14.56
CA PRO A 47 -11.22 -0.96 -13.84
C PRO A 47 -9.80 -1.22 -14.31
N LYS A 48 -9.46 -0.76 -15.52
CA LYS A 48 -8.11 -0.80 -16.02
C LYS A 48 -7.30 0.42 -15.54
N TYR A 49 -7.95 1.48 -15.05
CA TYR A 49 -7.36 2.81 -14.94
C TYR A 49 -6.86 3.22 -13.55
N ILE A 50 -7.60 3.08 -12.44
CA ILE A 50 -7.19 3.75 -11.17
C ILE A 50 -7.59 3.00 -9.89
N ILE A 51 -6.69 2.15 -9.40
CA ILE A 51 -6.23 2.23 -8.00
C ILE A 51 -5.11 3.28 -8.03
N PRO A 52 -4.70 4.02 -6.97
CA PRO A 52 -3.97 5.30 -7.13
C PRO A 52 -2.51 5.15 -7.60
N TYR A 53 -2.24 4.27 -8.55
CA TYR A 53 -1.00 4.00 -9.22
C TYR A 53 -0.47 5.17 -10.03
N THR A 54 -1.31 5.99 -10.67
CA THR A 54 -0.81 7.19 -11.35
C THR A 54 -0.28 8.19 -10.31
N PRO A 55 -1.04 8.57 -9.25
CA PRO A 55 -0.50 9.36 -8.15
C PRO A 55 0.74 8.75 -7.49
N ILE A 56 0.74 7.44 -7.18
CA ILE A 56 1.90 6.74 -6.58
C ILE A 56 3.10 6.76 -7.53
N ALA A 57 2.90 6.46 -8.81
CA ALA A 57 3.96 6.42 -9.82
C ALA A 57 4.60 7.80 -9.98
N VAL A 58 3.79 8.86 -10.14
CA VAL A 58 4.29 10.22 -10.22
C VAL A 58 5.01 10.62 -8.93
N ALA A 59 4.46 10.28 -7.76
CA ALA A 59 5.11 10.51 -6.47
C ALA A 59 6.48 9.83 -6.36
N ILE A 60 6.60 8.56 -6.76
CA ILE A 60 7.87 7.83 -6.75
C ILE A 60 8.84 8.44 -7.76
N ILE A 61 8.41 8.75 -8.99
CA ILE A 61 9.25 9.41 -10.00
C ILE A 61 9.80 10.73 -9.46
N MET A 62 8.94 11.58 -8.90
CA MET A 62 9.35 12.85 -8.30
C MET A 62 10.32 12.63 -7.13
N GLY A 63 10.06 11.66 -6.26
CA GLY A 63 10.97 11.27 -5.18
C GLY A 63 12.35 10.84 -5.70
N VAL A 64 12.41 10.06 -6.78
CA VAL A 64 13.68 9.64 -7.38
C VAL A 64 14.41 10.81 -8.05
N LEU A 65 13.71 11.64 -8.82
CA LEU A 65 14.30 12.81 -9.49
C LEU A 65 14.88 13.81 -8.48
N LEU A 66 14.26 13.94 -7.32
CA LEU A 66 14.74 14.80 -6.23
C LEU A 66 15.86 14.18 -5.40
N MET A 67 16.16 12.90 -5.56
CA MET A 67 17.22 12.20 -4.82
C MET A 67 18.57 12.95 -4.78
N PRO A 68 19.18 13.39 -5.91
CA PRO A 68 20.45 14.11 -5.87
C PRO A 68 20.39 15.40 -5.05
N VAL A 69 19.28 16.14 -5.16
CA VAL A 69 19.04 17.38 -4.42
C VAL A 69 18.87 17.09 -2.93
N CYS A 70 18.01 16.13 -2.57
CA CYS A 70 17.76 15.73 -1.18
C CYS A 70 19.03 15.21 -0.50
N ILE A 71 19.84 14.41 -1.19
CA ILE A 71 21.11 13.89 -0.66
C ILE A 71 22.13 15.03 -0.46
N ARG A 72 22.10 16.07 -1.31
CA ARG A 72 22.97 17.24 -1.16
C ARG A 72 22.55 18.14 0.00
N LEU A 73 21.25 18.44 0.13
CA LEU A 73 20.70 19.37 1.12
C LEU A 73 20.58 18.74 2.51
N PHE A 74 19.88 17.61 2.62
CA PHE A 74 19.49 17.04 3.91
C PHE A 74 20.47 15.97 4.43
N LYS A 75 21.45 15.55 3.61
CA LYS A 75 22.49 14.55 3.94
C LYS A 75 21.89 13.27 4.56
N LYS A 76 21.98 13.11 5.88
CA LYS A 76 21.46 11.96 6.63
C LYS A 76 19.91 11.88 6.63
N PHE A 77 19.23 13.02 6.45
CA PHE A 77 17.77 13.11 6.39
C PHE A 77 17.24 13.17 4.95
N ALA A 78 18.06 12.83 3.95
CA ALA A 78 17.67 12.87 2.54
C ALA A 78 16.40 12.07 2.23
N LEU A 79 16.24 10.90 2.84
CA LEU A 79 15.04 10.09 2.69
C LEU A 79 13.79 10.82 3.20
N VAL A 80 13.88 11.46 4.37
CA VAL A 80 12.75 12.18 4.96
C VAL A 80 12.30 13.28 4.01
N GLY A 81 13.22 14.09 3.50
CA GLY A 81 12.89 15.12 2.51
C GLY A 81 12.26 14.55 1.23
N GLY A 82 12.83 13.47 0.67
CA GLY A 82 12.30 12.83 -0.54
C GLY A 82 10.90 12.25 -0.36
N VAL A 83 10.68 11.52 0.74
CA VAL A 83 9.37 10.95 1.10
C VAL A 83 8.36 12.05 1.36
N SER A 84 8.69 13.08 2.14
CA SER A 84 7.74 14.17 2.44
C SER A 84 7.24 14.85 1.16
N VAL A 85 8.14 15.10 0.19
CA VAL A 85 7.73 15.67 -1.10
C VAL A 85 6.90 14.66 -1.90
N ALA A 86 7.33 13.40 -2.00
CA ALA A 86 6.60 12.37 -2.73
C ALA A 86 5.18 12.14 -2.18
N THR A 87 5.03 12.05 -0.86
CA THR A 87 3.73 11.93 -0.20
C THR A 87 2.87 13.17 -0.43
N GLY A 88 3.44 14.38 -0.41
CA GLY A 88 2.73 15.59 -0.76
C GLY A 88 2.23 15.60 -2.22
N VAL A 89 3.08 15.16 -3.16
CA VAL A 89 2.72 15.00 -4.58
C VAL A 89 1.61 13.97 -4.75
N PHE A 90 1.69 12.83 -4.03
CA PHE A 90 0.64 11.81 -4.04
C PHE A 90 -0.72 12.39 -3.67
N PHE A 91 -0.82 13.04 -2.50
CA PHE A 91 -2.10 13.62 -2.05
C PHE A 91 -2.58 14.76 -2.95
N ALA A 92 -1.67 15.60 -3.46
CA ALA A 92 -2.05 16.67 -4.37
C ALA A 92 -2.64 16.15 -5.69
N LEU A 93 -2.03 15.09 -6.26
CA LEU A 93 -2.53 14.47 -7.48
C LEU A 93 -3.81 13.68 -7.25
N GLU A 94 -3.91 12.97 -6.13
CA GLU A 94 -5.14 12.27 -5.74
C GLU A 94 -6.31 13.25 -5.64
N MET A 95 -6.12 14.36 -4.92
CA MET A 95 -7.13 15.41 -4.79
C MET A 95 -7.46 16.07 -6.15
N LEU A 96 -6.47 16.24 -7.02
CA LEU A 96 -6.68 16.79 -8.36
C LEU A 96 -7.52 15.84 -9.22
N PHE A 97 -7.19 14.55 -9.25
CA PHE A 97 -7.96 13.55 -9.98
C PHE A 97 -9.39 13.47 -9.46
N GLU A 98 -9.55 13.47 -8.15
CA GLU A 98 -10.87 13.48 -7.50
C GLU A 98 -11.72 14.70 -7.92
N GLN A 99 -11.16 15.90 -7.90
CA GLN A 99 -11.90 17.14 -8.16
C GLN A 99 -12.11 17.47 -9.64
N LYS A 100 -11.18 17.07 -10.53
CA LYS A 100 -11.13 17.56 -11.92
C LYS A 100 -11.45 16.51 -12.97
N VAL A 101 -11.21 15.24 -12.69
CA VAL A 101 -11.34 14.15 -13.66
C VAL A 101 -12.66 13.37 -13.47
N VAL A 102 -13.48 13.72 -12.47
CA VAL A 102 -14.72 12.97 -12.19
C VAL A 102 -15.97 13.84 -12.06
N VAL A 103 -16.07 14.89 -12.87
CA VAL A 103 -17.31 15.67 -13.00
C VAL A 103 -17.99 15.27 -14.31
N THR A 104 -18.87 14.27 -14.23
CA THR A 104 -19.82 13.96 -15.30
C THR A 104 -21.15 14.66 -14.99
N THR A 105 -21.60 15.54 -15.88
CA THR A 105 -22.98 16.04 -15.95
C THR A 105 -23.66 15.24 -17.08
N ALA A 106 -24.90 14.75 -17.04
CA ALA A 106 -26.05 14.93 -16.16
C ALA A 106 -26.75 13.58 -15.93
N GLU A 107 -27.52 13.48 -14.85
CA GLU A 107 -28.20 12.28 -14.30
C GLU A 107 -27.23 11.24 -13.68
N THR A 108 -26.94 11.45 -12.39
CA THR A 108 -26.09 10.65 -11.47
C THR A 108 -24.57 10.88 -11.56
N ILE A 109 -24.07 11.70 -10.62
CA ILE A 109 -22.65 12.07 -10.47
C ILE A 109 -21.89 10.89 -9.87
N THR A 110 -21.24 10.08 -10.70
CA THR A 110 -20.46 8.94 -10.22
C THR A 110 -19.00 9.35 -10.01
N THR A 111 -18.57 9.56 -8.75
CA THR A 111 -17.16 9.91 -8.46
C THR A 111 -16.24 8.68 -8.40
N LEU A 112 -14.91 8.85 -8.41
CA LEU A 112 -13.91 7.76 -8.27
C LEU A 112 -14.12 6.96 -6.98
N GLU A 113 -14.58 7.64 -5.93
CA GLU A 113 -14.92 7.08 -4.63
C GLU A 113 -16.09 6.10 -4.73
N HIS A 114 -17.10 6.44 -5.52
CA HIS A 114 -18.32 5.65 -5.75
C HIS A 114 -18.00 4.34 -6.47
N TRP A 115 -16.96 4.32 -7.30
CA TRP A 115 -16.55 3.17 -8.09
C TRP A 115 -15.51 2.27 -7.39
N GLN A 116 -14.57 2.83 -6.63
CA GLN A 116 -13.72 2.03 -5.73
C GLN A 116 -14.55 1.21 -4.75
N MET A 117 -15.72 1.74 -4.33
CA MET A 117 -16.75 0.97 -3.63
C MET A 117 -17.45 -0.08 -4.50
N PHE A 118 -17.81 0.24 -5.75
CA PHE A 118 -18.46 -0.70 -6.68
C PHE A 118 -17.64 -1.98 -6.93
N MET A 119 -16.31 -1.89 -7.02
CA MET A 119 -15.44 -3.09 -7.13
C MET A 119 -15.41 -3.95 -5.86
N CYS A 120 -15.72 -3.36 -4.70
CA CYS A 120 -15.86 -4.08 -3.43
C CYS A 120 -17.30 -4.58 -3.19
N TYR A 121 -18.27 -4.09 -3.98
CA TYR A 121 -19.69 -4.35 -3.86
C TYR A 121 -20.27 -4.77 -5.22
N VAL A 122 -20.12 -6.05 -5.56
CA VAL A 122 -20.85 -6.65 -6.69
C VAL A 122 -22.14 -7.27 -6.12
N PRO A 123 -23.33 -6.69 -6.34
CA PRO A 123 -24.55 -7.39 -5.98
C PRO A 123 -24.67 -8.65 -6.87
N PRO A 124 -25.04 -9.81 -6.31
CA PRO A 124 -25.24 -11.01 -7.12
C PRO A 124 -26.31 -10.74 -8.20
N GLU A 125 -26.00 -11.06 -9.44
CA GLU A 125 -26.96 -10.97 -10.54
C GLU A 125 -28.04 -12.03 -10.34
N GLY A 126 -29.23 -11.54 -10.01
CA GLY A 126 -30.39 -12.35 -9.68
C GLY A 126 -30.42 -12.71 -8.21
N TRP A 127 -31.48 -12.28 -7.54
CA TRP A 127 -32.52 -13.18 -7.02
C TRP A 127 -33.46 -12.32 -6.18
N GLY A 128 -34.74 -12.37 -6.53
CA GLY A 128 -35.80 -11.96 -5.64
C GLY A 128 -35.73 -12.78 -4.34
N GLU A 129 -36.19 -12.13 -3.27
CA GLU A 129 -36.59 -12.73 -2.00
C GLU A 129 -35.47 -13.18 -1.03
N THR A 130 -35.39 -12.43 0.07
CA THR A 130 -35.08 -12.93 1.43
C THR A 130 -33.68 -13.44 1.72
N ILE A 131 -32.66 -12.61 1.49
CA ILE A 131 -31.45 -12.66 2.32
C ILE A 131 -31.27 -11.28 2.93
N THR A 132 -31.22 -11.22 4.25
CA THR A 132 -30.98 -10.02 5.05
C THR A 132 -29.64 -9.40 4.68
N THR A 133 -29.66 -8.60 3.61
CA THR A 133 -28.61 -7.67 3.23
C THR A 133 -28.76 -6.51 4.20
N TYR A 134 -27.81 -6.39 5.12
CA TYR A 134 -27.73 -5.32 6.10
C TYR A 134 -27.64 -3.99 5.37
N LYS A 135 -28.80 -3.39 5.06
CA LYS A 135 -29.03 -2.01 4.58
C LYS A 135 -27.75 -1.36 4.02
N GLN A 136 -27.17 -1.98 3.00
CA GLN A 136 -26.06 -1.39 2.28
C GLN A 136 -26.70 -0.22 1.57
N GLN A 137 -26.13 0.98 1.77
CA GLN A 137 -26.40 2.14 0.93
C GLN A 137 -26.61 1.62 -0.48
N THR A 138 -27.79 1.90 -1.05
CA THR A 138 -28.13 1.36 -2.36
C THR A 138 -27.03 1.76 -3.35
N ALA A 139 -26.83 1.02 -4.43
CA ALA A 139 -25.90 1.43 -5.48
C ALA A 139 -26.15 2.91 -5.87
N VAL A 140 -27.40 3.36 -5.78
CA VAL A 140 -27.81 4.76 -5.94
C VAL A 140 -27.22 5.69 -4.87
N ASP A 141 -27.30 5.40 -3.57
CA ASP A 141 -26.74 6.24 -2.50
C ASP A 141 -25.20 6.34 -2.58
N ILE A 142 -24.55 5.22 -2.95
CA ILE A 142 -23.12 5.16 -3.26
C ILE A 142 -22.80 6.02 -4.48
N LEU A 143 -23.65 5.98 -5.52
CA LEU A 143 -23.49 6.74 -6.77
C LEU A 143 -23.99 8.20 -6.69
N MET A 144 -24.61 8.62 -5.59
CA MET A 144 -25.15 9.98 -5.38
C MET A 144 -24.27 10.87 -4.48
N GLY A 145 -23.18 10.35 -3.91
CA GLY A 145 -22.17 11.17 -3.22
C GLY A 145 -22.47 11.49 -1.76
N GLU A 146 -23.33 10.73 -1.10
CA GLU A 146 -23.49 10.77 0.36
C GLU A 146 -22.43 9.91 1.06
N TYR A 147 -21.15 10.16 0.76
CA TYR A 147 -20.06 9.29 1.18
C TYR A 147 -18.94 10.03 1.95
N ASN A 148 -18.30 9.33 2.90
CA ASN A 148 -17.32 9.89 3.84
C ASN A 148 -15.87 9.56 3.44
N PRO A 149 -14.96 10.55 3.25
CA PRO A 149 -13.59 10.32 2.78
C PRO A 149 -12.74 9.33 3.59
N THR A 150 -13.13 8.97 4.83
CA THR A 150 -12.48 7.91 5.64
C THR A 150 -12.36 6.54 4.96
N PHE A 151 -13.13 6.25 3.91
CA PHE A 151 -13.03 5.01 3.12
C PHE A 151 -11.70 4.80 2.44
N LYS A 152 -11.14 5.91 1.94
CA LYS A 152 -9.90 5.88 1.18
C LYS A 152 -8.71 5.61 2.11
N LEU A 153 -8.91 5.63 3.42
CA LEU A 153 -7.89 5.32 4.43
C LEU A 153 -7.20 3.98 4.14
N HIS A 154 -7.95 2.95 3.76
CA HIS A 154 -7.40 1.64 3.39
C HIS A 154 -6.35 1.77 2.27
N PHE A 155 -6.72 2.45 1.18
CA PHE A 155 -5.86 2.66 0.02
C PHE A 155 -4.71 3.65 0.30
N TYR A 156 -4.94 4.68 1.11
CA TYR A 156 -3.92 5.65 1.49
C TYR A 156 -2.83 5.04 2.35
N ILE A 157 -3.17 4.15 3.29
CA ILE A 157 -2.19 3.38 4.07
C ILE A 157 -1.28 2.59 3.13
N ILE A 158 -1.86 1.81 2.21
CA ILE A 158 -1.10 1.01 1.24
C ILE A 158 -0.19 1.90 0.38
N SER A 159 -0.73 3.00 -0.14
CA SER A 159 -0.02 3.95 -1.01
C SER A 159 1.19 4.58 -0.33
N VAL A 160 1.00 5.08 0.90
CA VAL A 160 2.07 5.70 1.70
C VAL A 160 3.14 4.67 2.06
N VAL A 161 2.75 3.44 2.41
CA VAL A 161 3.71 2.36 2.68
C VAL A 161 4.53 2.01 1.44
N LEU A 162 3.92 1.93 0.25
CA LEU A 162 4.66 1.71 -1.00
C LEU A 162 5.67 2.83 -1.26
N ILE A 163 5.25 4.09 -1.18
CA ILE A 163 6.13 5.25 -1.38
C ILE A 163 7.31 5.21 -0.40
N LEU A 164 7.03 5.02 0.89
CA LEU A 164 8.04 4.95 1.95
C LEU A 164 9.06 3.85 1.70
N THR A 165 8.58 2.64 1.44
CA THR A 165 9.44 1.45 1.35
C THR A 165 10.29 1.45 0.08
N ILE A 166 9.72 1.84 -1.07
CA ILE A 166 10.43 1.94 -2.34
C ILE A 166 11.49 3.05 -2.28
N LEU A 167 11.12 4.26 -1.81
CA LEU A 167 12.08 5.35 -1.70
C LEU A 167 13.17 5.05 -0.68
N ASN A 168 12.89 4.32 0.42
CA ASN A 168 13.94 3.88 1.35
C ASN A 168 14.98 2.99 0.66
N CYS A 169 14.55 2.07 -0.22
CA CYS A 169 15.46 1.25 -1.01
C CYS A 169 16.30 2.12 -1.94
N ILE A 170 15.66 3.00 -2.72
CA ILE A 170 16.35 3.83 -3.72
C ILE A 170 17.35 4.79 -3.08
N TYR A 171 16.92 5.54 -2.06
CA TYR A 171 17.80 6.44 -1.32
C TYR A 171 18.88 5.69 -0.54
N GLY A 172 18.54 4.52 0.02
CA GLY A 172 19.47 3.69 0.78
C GLY A 172 20.62 3.20 -0.09
N PHE A 173 20.32 2.60 -1.25
CA PHE A 173 21.34 2.17 -2.21
C PHE A 173 22.05 3.37 -2.86
N GLY A 174 21.35 4.47 -3.12
CA GLY A 174 21.97 5.71 -3.60
C GLY A 174 23.00 6.27 -2.62
N GLN A 175 22.72 6.23 -1.31
CA GLN A 175 23.70 6.60 -0.28
C GLN A 175 24.89 5.64 -0.27
N ILE A 176 24.68 4.32 -0.41
CA ILE A 176 25.78 3.35 -0.52
C ILE A 176 26.63 3.63 -1.77
N ALA A 177 26.02 3.92 -2.92
CA ALA A 177 26.73 4.25 -4.15
C ALA A 177 27.55 5.55 -4.03
N LYS A 178 27.10 6.51 -3.21
CA LYS A 178 27.81 7.77 -2.98
C LYS A 178 28.92 7.66 -1.93
N THR A 179 28.65 7.03 -0.78
CA THR A 179 29.57 7.02 0.37
C THR A 179 30.48 5.79 0.39
N GLY A 180 29.99 4.66 -0.12
CA GLY A 180 30.61 3.34 -0.03
C GLY A 180 30.26 2.58 1.26
N GLU A 181 29.52 3.16 2.21
CA GLU A 181 29.26 2.55 3.51
C GLU A 181 28.18 1.46 3.45
N ARG A 182 28.58 0.19 3.54
CA ARG A 182 27.67 -0.97 3.44
C ARG A 182 26.96 -1.35 4.75
N LYS A 183 26.91 -0.46 5.75
CA LYS A 183 26.33 -0.75 7.07
C LYS A 183 24.86 -1.20 7.01
N ARG A 184 24.07 -0.61 6.10
CA ARG A 184 22.64 -0.91 5.89
C ARG A 184 22.38 -1.88 4.73
N LEU A 185 23.41 -2.46 4.10
CA LEU A 185 23.24 -3.26 2.89
C LEU A 185 22.29 -4.45 3.12
N LYS A 186 22.49 -5.22 4.19
CA LYS A 186 21.65 -6.39 4.52
C LYS A 186 20.19 -6.00 4.75
N SER A 187 19.93 -4.92 5.47
CA SER A 187 18.57 -4.46 5.72
C SER A 187 17.90 -3.90 4.47
N LEU A 188 18.65 -3.22 3.59
CA LEU A 188 18.10 -2.70 2.33
C LEU A 188 17.77 -3.81 1.32
N ILE A 189 18.55 -4.89 1.27
CA ILE A 189 18.22 -6.07 0.46
C ILE A 189 16.92 -6.69 0.95
N LEU A 190 16.77 -6.87 2.27
CA LEU A 190 15.54 -7.39 2.86
C LEU A 190 14.36 -6.46 2.59
N GLN A 191 14.52 -5.14 2.77
CA GLN A 191 13.47 -4.17 2.45
C GLN A 191 13.06 -4.23 0.99
N SER A 192 14.01 -4.41 0.08
CA SER A 192 13.74 -4.49 -1.36
C SER A 192 12.93 -5.73 -1.68
N ALA A 193 13.29 -6.87 -1.09
CA ALA A 193 12.51 -8.10 -1.23
C ALA A 193 11.08 -7.90 -0.72
N CYS A 194 10.89 -7.40 0.51
CA CYS A 194 9.56 -7.14 1.07
C CYS A 194 8.75 -6.16 0.21
N SER A 195 9.37 -5.05 -0.22
CA SER A 195 8.72 -4.01 -1.02
C SER A 195 8.30 -4.51 -2.40
N LEU A 196 9.14 -5.31 -3.07
CA LEU A 196 8.80 -5.93 -4.37
C LEU A 196 7.70 -6.97 -4.23
N THR A 197 7.76 -7.84 -3.21
CA THR A 197 6.69 -8.82 -2.96
C THR A 197 5.39 -8.11 -2.62
N PHE A 198 5.44 -7.05 -1.81
CA PHE A 198 4.26 -6.26 -1.44
C PHE A 198 3.66 -5.53 -2.64
N LEU A 199 4.49 -4.89 -3.47
CA LEU A 199 4.05 -4.28 -4.73
C LEU A 199 3.42 -5.33 -5.65
N GLY A 200 4.03 -6.52 -5.78
CA GLY A 200 3.49 -7.63 -6.56
C GLY A 200 2.11 -8.07 -6.07
N LEU A 201 1.92 -8.21 -4.76
CA LEU A 201 0.60 -8.50 -4.18
C LEU A 201 -0.39 -7.35 -4.36
N CYS A 202 0.05 -6.09 -4.32
CA CYS A 202 -0.81 -4.95 -4.64
C CYS A 202 -1.30 -5.03 -6.08
N ILE A 203 -0.39 -5.25 -7.05
CA ILE A 203 -0.77 -5.43 -8.46
C ILE A 203 -1.74 -6.60 -8.62
N LEU A 204 -1.44 -7.73 -7.99
CA LEU A 204 -2.27 -8.92 -8.07
C LEU A 204 -3.67 -8.68 -7.45
N ALA A 205 -3.75 -8.05 -6.29
CA ALA A 205 -5.01 -7.68 -5.64
C ALA A 205 -5.86 -6.75 -6.50
N CYS A 206 -5.24 -5.95 -7.36
CA CYS A 206 -5.96 -5.00 -8.18
C CYS A 206 -6.49 -5.63 -9.48
N PHE A 207 -5.78 -6.60 -10.04
CA PHE A 207 -6.28 -7.37 -11.18
C PHE A 207 -7.32 -8.43 -10.79
N THR A 208 -7.29 -8.88 -9.54
CA THR A 208 -8.11 -10.02 -9.11
C THR A 208 -9.17 -9.67 -8.08
N ALA A 209 -8.99 -8.58 -7.30
CA ALA A 209 -9.69 -8.30 -6.04
C ALA A 209 -10.04 -9.61 -5.30
N PHE A 210 -9.04 -10.49 -5.29
CA PHE A 210 -9.01 -11.93 -5.05
C PHE A 210 -10.31 -12.74 -5.10
N TRP A 211 -11.10 -12.55 -6.15
CA TRP A 211 -12.33 -13.31 -6.46
C TRP A 211 -13.40 -13.22 -5.36
N ARG A 212 -13.88 -12.00 -5.17
CA ARG A 212 -15.04 -11.67 -4.35
C ARG A 212 -16.31 -11.60 -5.20
N ASP A 213 -17.39 -12.16 -4.67
CA ASP A 213 -18.73 -12.11 -5.26
C ASP A 213 -19.61 -11.04 -4.59
N GLY A 214 -18.99 -10.03 -3.96
CA GLY A 214 -19.65 -8.95 -3.20
C GLY A 214 -20.24 -9.34 -1.84
N SER A 215 -20.06 -10.59 -1.42
CA SER A 215 -20.43 -11.06 -0.08
C SER A 215 -19.36 -10.69 0.97
N ILE A 216 -19.79 -10.43 2.21
CA ILE A 216 -18.90 -10.23 3.36
C ILE A 216 -18.11 -11.52 3.67
N ARG A 217 -18.70 -12.68 3.37
CA ARG A 217 -18.05 -13.97 3.55
C ARG A 217 -17.23 -14.32 2.32
N VAL A 218 -15.91 -14.35 2.48
CA VAL A 218 -14.99 -14.58 1.37
C VAL A 218 -14.63 -16.06 1.20
N SER A 219 -14.22 -16.44 -0.01
CA SER A 219 -13.72 -17.80 -0.28
C SER A 219 -12.44 -18.09 0.54
N PRO A 220 -12.13 -19.36 0.84
CA PRO A 220 -10.90 -19.71 1.57
C PRO A 220 -9.62 -19.22 0.89
N LEU A 221 -9.62 -19.20 -0.45
CA LEU A 221 -8.51 -18.68 -1.24
C LEU A 221 -8.34 -17.17 -1.03
N SER A 222 -9.43 -16.40 -1.11
CA SER A 222 -9.43 -14.97 -0.83
C SER A 222 -9.00 -14.67 0.60
N ALA A 223 -9.54 -15.39 1.59
CA ALA A 223 -9.16 -15.24 2.99
C ALA A 223 -7.66 -15.44 3.22
N THR A 224 -7.08 -16.47 2.58
CA THR A 224 -5.64 -16.76 2.66
C THR A 224 -4.82 -15.62 2.05
N LEU A 225 -5.19 -15.15 0.86
CA LEU A 225 -4.47 -14.09 0.16
C LEU A 225 -4.56 -12.75 0.89
N MET A 226 -5.71 -12.42 1.46
CA MET A 226 -5.88 -11.25 2.33
C MET A 226 -5.02 -11.35 3.60
N SER A 227 -5.02 -12.50 4.26
CA SER A 227 -4.19 -12.73 5.44
C SER A 227 -2.71 -12.52 5.13
N VAL A 228 -2.24 -13.09 4.01
CA VAL A 228 -0.86 -12.90 3.53
C VAL A 228 -0.58 -11.44 3.20
N PHE A 229 -1.52 -10.73 2.56
CA PHE A 229 -1.41 -9.31 2.25
C PHE A 229 -1.23 -8.45 3.51
N PHE A 230 -2.06 -8.68 4.53
CA PHE A 230 -2.06 -7.93 5.79
C PHE A 230 -0.80 -8.18 6.62
N VAL A 231 -0.35 -9.44 6.66
CA VAL A 231 0.94 -9.80 7.27
C VAL A 231 2.09 -9.11 6.54
N LEU A 232 2.11 -9.17 5.21
CA LEU A 232 3.22 -8.63 4.42
C LEU A 232 3.28 -7.10 4.49
N LEU A 233 2.14 -6.41 4.55
CA LEU A 233 2.07 -4.98 4.81
C LEU A 233 2.75 -4.64 6.14
N GLY A 234 2.34 -5.30 7.22
CA GLY A 234 2.92 -5.11 8.56
C GLY A 234 4.42 -5.39 8.57
N VAL A 235 4.84 -6.53 8.02
CA VAL A 235 6.26 -6.90 7.89
C VAL A 235 7.03 -5.87 7.08
N SER A 236 6.49 -5.34 5.99
CA SER A 236 7.17 -4.35 5.15
C SER A 236 7.47 -3.05 5.90
N VAL A 237 6.55 -2.60 6.76
CA VAL A 237 6.74 -1.43 7.64
C VAL A 237 7.67 -1.75 8.80
N GLY A 238 7.53 -2.93 9.42
CA GLY A 238 8.44 -3.40 10.46
C GLY A 238 9.89 -3.47 9.97
N VAL A 239 10.12 -4.06 8.80
CA VAL A 239 11.44 -4.11 8.14
C VAL A 239 11.95 -2.71 7.82
N PHE A 240 11.07 -1.78 7.42
CA PHE A 240 11.46 -0.39 7.14
C PHE A 240 12.03 0.27 8.39
N VAL A 241 11.30 0.21 9.52
CA VAL A 241 11.77 0.76 10.80
C VAL A 241 13.03 0.04 11.28
N GLY A 242 13.04 -1.30 11.23
CA GLY A 242 14.18 -2.10 11.63
C GLY A 242 15.43 -1.87 10.76
N SER A 243 15.28 -1.39 9.52
CA SER A 243 16.41 -1.05 8.65
C SER A 243 17.30 0.08 9.19
N PHE A 244 16.75 0.92 10.09
CA PHE A 244 17.46 1.99 10.80
C PHE A 244 17.96 1.57 12.18
N LEU A 245 17.30 0.58 12.80
CA LEU A 245 17.62 0.10 14.15
C LEU A 245 18.56 -1.11 14.16
N LEU A 246 18.83 -1.71 12.99
CA LEU A 246 19.69 -2.88 12.87
C LEU A 246 21.10 -2.62 13.43
N GLY A 247 21.52 -3.44 14.40
CA GLY A 247 22.81 -3.31 15.07
C GLY A 247 22.83 -2.35 16.27
N LYS A 248 21.68 -1.83 16.70
CA LYS A 248 21.48 -1.25 18.04
C LYS A 248 21.25 -2.36 19.07
N ARG A 249 20.93 -2.01 20.32
CA ARG A 249 20.64 -3.00 21.39
C ARG A 249 19.52 -3.96 20.93
N LYS A 250 19.64 -5.25 21.30
CA LYS A 250 18.68 -6.31 20.92
C LYS A 250 17.22 -5.90 21.19
N LEU A 251 16.98 -5.28 22.34
CA LEU A 251 15.65 -4.79 22.71
C LEU A 251 15.05 -3.86 21.63
N PHE A 252 15.78 -2.83 21.23
CA PHE A 252 15.32 -1.85 20.23
C PHE A 252 15.30 -2.41 18.81
N SER A 253 16.26 -3.24 18.45
CA SER A 253 16.36 -3.78 17.08
C SER A 253 15.31 -4.85 16.77
N ILE A 254 14.65 -5.42 17.78
CA ILE A 254 13.69 -6.52 17.61
C ILE A 254 12.27 -6.04 17.97
N TRP A 255 12.08 -5.46 19.15
CA TRP A 255 10.73 -5.14 19.64
C TRP A 255 10.10 -3.95 18.93
N ILE A 256 10.85 -2.86 18.68
CA ILE A 256 10.29 -1.70 17.98
C ILE A 256 9.78 -2.09 16.57
N PRO A 257 10.58 -2.76 15.71
CA PRO A 257 10.10 -3.25 14.41
C PRO A 257 8.87 -4.16 14.52
N SER A 258 8.87 -5.09 15.48
CA SER A 258 7.77 -6.04 15.69
C SER A 258 6.47 -5.33 16.08
N ILE A 259 6.52 -4.45 17.08
CA ILE A 259 5.36 -3.68 17.54
C ILE A 259 4.84 -2.79 16.39
N THR A 260 5.75 -2.18 15.63
CA THR A 260 5.36 -1.34 14.48
C THR A 260 4.65 -2.18 13.41
N ALA A 261 5.12 -3.41 13.14
CA ALA A 261 4.46 -4.31 12.19
C ALA A 261 3.02 -4.64 12.62
N SER A 262 2.84 -5.09 13.86
CA SER A 262 1.51 -5.38 14.41
C SER A 262 0.60 -4.14 14.43
N ALA A 263 1.13 -2.98 14.83
CA ALA A 263 0.37 -1.73 14.83
C ALA A 263 -0.07 -1.33 13.41
N MET A 264 0.78 -1.52 12.41
CA MET A 264 0.42 -1.22 11.01
C MET A 264 -0.63 -2.21 10.48
N THR A 265 -0.51 -3.51 10.79
CA THR A 265 -1.53 -4.49 10.42
C THR A 265 -2.87 -4.18 11.10
N LEU A 266 -2.87 -3.74 12.36
CA LEU A 266 -4.08 -3.27 13.04
C LEU A 266 -4.65 -2.01 12.35
N ALA A 267 -3.81 -1.05 11.95
CA ALA A 267 -4.26 0.14 11.23
C ALA A 267 -4.92 -0.23 9.88
N MET A 268 -4.45 -1.28 9.22
CA MET A 268 -5.06 -1.82 8.01
C MET A 268 -6.44 -2.41 8.26
N TYR A 269 -6.63 -3.18 9.34
CA TYR A 269 -7.95 -3.65 9.78
C TYR A 269 -8.90 -2.50 10.11
N ILE A 270 -8.41 -1.45 10.78
CA ILE A 270 -9.19 -0.24 11.01
C ILE A 270 -9.59 0.41 9.67
N GLY A 271 -8.66 0.47 8.71
CA GLY A 271 -8.92 0.94 7.35
C GLY A 271 -9.98 0.10 6.63
N GLU A 272 -9.92 -1.23 6.74
CA GLU A 272 -10.95 -2.13 6.22
C GLU A 272 -12.30 -1.94 6.91
N MET A 273 -12.31 -1.69 8.22
CA MET A 273 -13.53 -1.43 8.96
C MET A 273 -14.21 -0.14 8.49
N PHE A 274 -13.46 0.92 8.24
CA PHE A 274 -14.00 2.13 7.60
C PHE A 274 -14.45 1.86 6.16
N LEU A 275 -13.72 1.03 5.42
CA LEU A 275 -14.08 0.61 4.06
C LEU A 275 -15.46 -0.07 4.03
N LEU A 276 -15.77 -0.91 5.02
CA LEU A 276 -16.99 -1.70 5.08
C LEU A 276 -18.03 -1.18 6.09
N ASN A 277 -18.01 0.12 6.38
CA ASN A 277 -18.99 0.78 7.25
C ASN A 277 -19.17 0.10 8.63
N GLY A 278 -18.06 -0.22 9.29
CA GLY A 278 -18.06 -0.83 10.62
C GLY A 278 -17.99 -2.36 10.63
N HIS A 279 -17.90 -3.00 9.48
CA HIS A 279 -17.76 -4.45 9.35
C HIS A 279 -16.34 -4.87 8.91
N LEU A 280 -16.03 -6.15 9.05
CA LEU A 280 -14.81 -6.77 8.50
C LEU A 280 -15.21 -7.96 7.64
N TYR A 281 -14.32 -8.37 6.73
CA TYR A 281 -14.57 -9.57 5.94
C TYR A 281 -14.51 -10.81 6.81
N ASN A 282 -15.49 -11.70 6.63
CA ASN A 282 -15.54 -12.96 7.37
C ASN A 282 -14.84 -14.07 6.57
N PHE A 283 -13.80 -14.65 7.18
CA PHE A 283 -12.96 -15.67 6.55
C PHE A 283 -13.56 -17.09 6.62
N GLY A 284 -14.67 -17.29 7.34
CA GLY A 284 -15.24 -18.62 7.51
C GLY A 284 -16.53 -18.63 8.33
N THR A 285 -16.76 -19.73 9.05
CA THR A 285 -17.87 -19.87 10.00
C THR A 285 -17.35 -20.55 11.25
N GLY A 286 -17.88 -20.14 12.41
CA GLY A 286 -17.53 -20.70 13.70
C GLY A 286 -16.65 -19.76 14.50
N PHE A 287 -16.43 -20.12 15.77
CA PHE A 287 -15.86 -19.25 16.80
C PHE A 287 -14.58 -18.49 16.43
N ILE A 288 -13.70 -19.08 15.60
CA ILE A 288 -12.42 -18.47 15.20
C ILE A 288 -12.61 -17.34 14.17
N PHE A 289 -13.69 -17.41 13.40
CA PHE A 289 -14.01 -16.49 12.29
C PHE A 289 -15.13 -15.50 12.64
N ASP A 290 -15.89 -15.79 13.69
CA ASP A 290 -16.93 -14.89 14.18
C ASP A 290 -16.33 -13.79 15.08
N GLY A 291 -16.85 -12.57 14.95
CA GLY A 291 -16.42 -11.42 15.75
C GLY A 291 -16.63 -11.67 17.25
N ILE A 292 -15.68 -11.23 18.07
CA ILE A 292 -15.77 -11.36 19.52
C ILE A 292 -16.89 -10.44 20.04
N PRO A 293 -17.76 -10.87 20.98
CA PRO A 293 -18.78 -9.99 21.53
C PRO A 293 -18.19 -8.66 22.04
N GLY A 294 -18.62 -7.54 21.46
CA GLY A 294 -18.14 -6.19 21.79
C GLY A 294 -16.92 -5.70 20.99
N ILE A 295 -16.32 -6.53 20.13
CA ILE A 295 -15.19 -6.17 19.26
C ILE A 295 -15.46 -6.67 17.83
N VAL A 296 -15.29 -5.81 16.82
CA VAL A 296 -15.54 -6.18 15.41
C VAL A 296 -14.55 -7.26 14.91
N LEU A 297 -13.33 -7.29 15.46
CA LEU A 297 -12.27 -8.24 15.13
C LEU A 297 -12.64 -9.67 15.56
N ALA A 298 -12.44 -10.62 14.66
CA ALA A 298 -12.49 -12.05 14.95
C ALA A 298 -11.15 -12.53 15.57
N PRO A 299 -11.12 -13.68 16.27
CA PRO A 299 -9.88 -14.27 16.77
C PRO A 299 -8.81 -14.47 15.69
N ILE A 300 -9.21 -14.81 14.46
CA ILE A 300 -8.29 -14.94 13.33
C ILE A 300 -7.58 -13.63 12.98
N ASP A 301 -8.26 -12.49 13.10
CA ASP A 301 -7.68 -11.17 12.79
C ASP A 301 -6.60 -10.81 13.80
N LEU A 302 -6.84 -11.12 15.09
CA LEU A 302 -5.86 -10.96 16.15
C LEU A 302 -4.63 -11.84 15.91
N ILE A 303 -4.83 -13.08 15.44
CA ILE A 303 -3.73 -13.98 15.07
C ILE A 303 -2.91 -13.37 13.92
N ILE A 304 -3.54 -12.78 12.91
CA ILE A 304 -2.86 -12.14 11.77
C ILE A 304 -2.04 -10.92 12.23
N ILE A 305 -2.61 -10.08 13.10
CA ILE A 305 -1.92 -8.94 13.71
C ILE A 305 -0.69 -9.39 14.48
N VAL A 306 -0.82 -10.42 15.34
CA VAL A 306 0.29 -10.96 16.12
C VAL A 306 1.33 -11.65 15.23
N ALA A 307 0.88 -12.39 14.20
CA ALA A 307 1.76 -13.08 13.26
C ALA A 307 2.67 -12.09 12.53
N SER A 308 2.16 -10.93 12.10
CA SER A 308 2.98 -9.89 11.45
C SER A 308 4.14 -9.41 12.34
N GLY A 309 3.88 -9.20 13.64
CA GLY A 309 4.89 -8.82 14.63
C GLY A 309 5.87 -9.96 14.91
N CYS A 310 5.37 -11.17 15.14
CA CYS A 310 6.19 -12.36 15.39
C CYS A 310 7.15 -12.68 14.23
N ILE A 311 6.66 -12.62 12.98
CA ILE A 311 7.49 -12.81 11.78
C ILE A 311 8.56 -11.72 11.72
N THR A 312 8.20 -10.46 11.95
CA THR A 312 9.16 -9.35 11.97
C THR A 312 10.22 -9.54 13.07
N ALA A 313 9.80 -9.93 14.28
CA ALA A 313 10.71 -10.21 15.38
C ALA A 313 11.69 -11.34 15.02
N LEU A 314 11.20 -12.44 14.45
CA LEU A 314 12.00 -13.57 14.01
C LEU A 314 13.06 -13.16 12.98
N ILE A 315 12.66 -12.37 11.98
CA ILE A 315 13.57 -11.82 10.96
C ILE A 315 14.72 -11.04 11.62
N PHE A 316 14.42 -10.14 12.56
CA PHE A 316 15.44 -9.32 13.22
C PHE A 316 16.26 -10.09 14.26
N ILE A 317 15.73 -11.15 14.88
CA ILE A 317 16.50 -12.09 15.70
C ILE A 317 17.55 -12.78 14.84
N LEU A 318 17.14 -13.35 13.69
CA LEU A 318 18.03 -14.06 12.77
C LEU A 318 19.11 -13.13 12.20
N LEU A 319 18.74 -11.91 11.82
CA LEU A 319 19.68 -10.91 11.29
C LEU A 319 20.70 -10.44 12.34
N ASN A 320 20.29 -10.27 13.61
CA ASN A 320 21.20 -9.88 14.68
C ASN A 320 22.14 -11.03 15.08
N ARG A 321 21.66 -12.28 15.13
CA ARG A 321 22.49 -13.47 15.43
C ARG A 321 23.62 -13.65 14.41
N LYS A 322 23.34 -13.43 13.13
CA LYS A 322 24.33 -13.48 12.04
C LYS A 322 25.41 -12.40 12.14
N LYS A 323 25.21 -11.35 12.94
CA LYS A 323 26.18 -10.27 13.13
C LYS A 323 27.14 -10.53 14.29
N GLU A 324 26.68 -11.25 15.32
CA GLU A 324 27.52 -11.68 16.45
C GLU A 324 28.57 -12.70 15.97
N CYS A 325 28.16 -13.69 15.17
CA CYS A 325 29.05 -14.71 14.61
C CYS A 325 30.14 -14.14 13.66
N VAL A 326 29.92 -12.97 13.06
CA VAL A 326 30.91 -12.30 12.17
C VAL A 326 31.86 -11.39 12.94
N LYS A 327 31.57 -11.06 14.21
CA LYS A 327 32.47 -10.28 15.07
C LYS A 327 33.44 -11.14 15.86
N GLU A 328 33.22 -12.44 15.94
CA GLU A 328 34.05 -13.41 16.67
C GLU A 328 35.09 -14.12 15.78
N VAL A 329 35.31 -13.61 14.56
CA VAL A 329 36.34 -14.07 13.62
C VAL A 329 37.28 -12.92 13.29
#